data_AF-A0A965EKD6-F1
#
_entry.id   AF-A0A965EKD6-F1
#
_cell.length_a   1.000
_cell.length_b   1.000
_cell.length_c   1.000
_cell.angle_alpha   90.00
_cell.angle_beta   90.00
_cell.angle_gamma   90.00
#
_symmetry.space_group_name_H-M   'P 1'
#
loop_
_entity.id
_entity.type
_entity.pdbx_description
1 polymer ?
#
loop_
_entity_poly.entity_id
_entity_poly.type
_entity_poly.pdbx_seq_one_letter_code
_entity_poly.pdbx_strand_id
1 'polypeptide(L)' 'MTPSILVVEDEAALVELLRYNLERAGYEVIATASGEEALMIVEERHID' A
#
# COMPACT_ATOMS: atom_id res chain seq x y z
N MET A 1 2.23 14.35 -10.14
CA MET A 1 2.72 13.12 -9.49
C MET A 1 1.53 12.47 -8.84
N THR A 2 1.44 11.16 -8.90
CA THR A 2 0.35 10.40 -8.26
C THR A 2 0.81 10.06 -6.84
N PRO A 3 0.09 10.47 -5.78
CA PRO A 3 0.47 10.12 -4.42
C PRO A 3 0.41 8.61 -4.21
N SER A 4 1.39 8.09 -3.47
CA SER A 4 1.57 6.67 -3.21
C SER A 4 1.16 6.33 -1.78
N ILE A 5 0.46 5.19 -1.61
CA ILE A 5 -0.03 4.70 -0.33
C ILE A 5 0.53 3.28 -0.12
N LEU A 6 1.08 3.04 1.07
CA LEU A 6 1.46 1.71 1.55
C LEU A 6 0.35 1.14 2.45
N VAL A 7 -0.22 0.01 2.04
CA VAL A 7 -1.17 -0.77 2.84
C VAL A 7 -0.42 -1.90 3.53
N VAL A 8 -0.54 -2.00 4.86
CA VAL A 8 0.02 -3.08 5.67
C VAL A 8 -1.13 -3.88 6.28
N GLU A 9 -1.43 -5.03 5.70
CA GLU A 9 -2.65 -5.80 6.00
C GLU A 9 -2.42 -7.29 5.66
N ASP A 10 -2.69 -8.19 6.60
CA ASP A 10 -2.45 -9.64 6.45
C ASP A 10 -3.63 -10.38 5.82
N GLU A 11 -4.83 -9.79 5.83
CA GLU A 11 -5.99 -10.34 5.15
C GLU A 11 -6.04 -9.97 3.66
N ALA A 12 -5.72 -10.93 2.78
CA ALA A 12 -5.68 -10.72 1.32
C ALA A 12 -7.00 -10.17 0.73
N ALA A 13 -8.16 -10.60 1.24
CA ALA A 13 -9.44 -10.10 0.77
C ALA A 13 -9.65 -8.61 1.07
N LEU A 14 -9.11 -8.13 2.19
CA LEU A 14 -9.16 -6.72 2.57
C LEU A 14 -8.17 -5.89 1.76
N VAL A 15 -6.97 -6.43 1.50
CA VAL A 15 -5.97 -5.80 0.60
C VAL A 15 -6.56 -5.53 -0.79
N GLU A 16 -7.22 -6.53 -1.39
CA GLU A 16 -7.85 -6.38 -2.72
C GLU A 16 -8.93 -5.28 -2.72
N LEU A 17 -9.78 -5.25 -1.67
CA LEU A 17 -10.81 -4.23 -1.53
C LEU A 17 -10.21 -2.81 -1.38
N LEU A 18 -9.17 -2.67 -0.55
CA LEU A 18 -8.48 -1.39 -0.34
C LEU A 18 -7.79 -0.94 -1.62
N ARG A 19 -7.02 -1.82 -2.26
CA ARG A 19 -6.33 -1.56 -3.52
C ARG A 19 -7.29 -1.08 -4.59
N TYR A 20 -8.39 -1.81 -4.83
CA TYR A 20 -9.40 -1.43 -5.82
C TYR A 20 -9.95 -0.01 -5.58
N ASN A 21 -10.31 0.31 -4.33
CA ASN A 21 -10.90 1.62 -4.02
C ASN A 21 -9.89 2.76 -4.11
N LEU A 22 -8.66 2.55 -3.65
CA LEU A 22 -7.59 3.55 -3.66
C LEU A 22 -7.06 3.81 -5.08
N GLU A 23 -6.84 2.76 -5.87
CA GLU A 23 -6.44 2.89 -7.28
C GLU A 23 -7.54 3.61 -8.08
N ARG A 24 -8.82 3.30 -7.84
CA ARG A 24 -9.96 4.02 -8.45
C ARG A 24 -10.04 5.49 -8.02
N ALA A 25 -9.58 5.82 -6.81
CA ALA A 25 -9.47 7.19 -6.33
C ALA A 25 -8.23 7.92 -6.90
N GLY A 26 -7.38 7.24 -7.66
CA GLY A 26 -6.23 7.80 -8.34
C GLY A 26 -4.95 7.77 -7.52
N TYR A 27 -4.81 6.86 -6.56
CA TYR A 27 -3.57 6.63 -5.81
C TYR A 27 -2.75 5.49 -6.44
N GLU A 28 -1.43 5.55 -6.27
CA GLU A 28 -0.57 4.38 -6.47
C GLU A 28 -0.56 3.56 -5.18
N VAL A 29 -0.82 2.25 -5.27
CA VAL A 29 -0.97 1.40 -4.09
C VAL A 29 0.10 0.32 -4.05
N ILE A 30 0.90 0.35 -2.99
CA ILE A 30 1.83 -0.70 -2.59
C ILE A 30 1.18 -1.44 -1.41
N ALA A 31 1.28 -2.76 -1.37
CA ALA A 31 0.71 -3.55 -0.28
C ALA A 31 1.69 -4.62 0.19
N THR A 32 1.72 -4.85 1.50
CA THR A 32 2.45 -5.94 2.15
C THR A 32 1.63 -6.48 3.32
N ALA A 33 1.82 -7.75 3.67
CA ALA A 33 1.26 -8.37 4.87
C ALA A 33 2.19 -8.29 6.09
N SER A 34 3.43 -7.80 5.91
CA SER A 34 4.46 -7.80 6.96
C SER A 34 4.81 -6.38 7.38
N GLY A 35 4.79 -6.13 8.69
CA GLY A 35 5.30 -4.88 9.25
C GLY A 35 6.80 -4.67 9.01
N GLU A 36 7.59 -5.74 8.97
CA GLU A 36 9.02 -5.66 8.69
C GLU A 36 9.27 -5.25 7.24
N GLU A 37 8.52 -5.84 6.30
CA GLU A 37 8.58 -5.45 4.89
C GLU A 37 8.08 -4.02 4.69
N ALA A 38 7.04 -3.61 5.41
CA ALA A 38 6.56 -2.24 5.37
C ALA A 38 7.64 -1.23 5.79
N LEU A 39 8.39 -1.53 6.85
CA LEU A 39 9.51 -0.70 7.31
C LEU A 39 10.61 -0.60 6.24
N MET A 40 10.97 -1.71 5.58
CA MET A 40 11.93 -1.68 4.47
C MET A 40 11.41 -0.83 3.29
N ILE A 41 10.13 -0.94 2.95
CA ILE A 41 9.52 -0.18 1.85
C ILE A 41 9.59 1.33 2.12
N VAL A 42 9.26 1.78 3.33
CA VAL A 42 9.30 3.23 3.65
C VAL A 42 10.71 3.79 3.77
N GLU A 43 11.72 2.95 4.02
CA GLU A 43 13.13 3.34 3.96
C GLU A 43 13.63 3.49 2.50
N GLU A 44 13.16 2.64 1.59
CA GLU A 44 13.58 2.64 0.18
C GLU A 44 12.75 3.59 -0.71
N ARG A 45 11.50 3.84 -0.35
CA ARG A 45 10.54 4.62 -1.15
C ARG A 45 9.86 5.67 -0.29
N HIS A 46 9.68 6.85 -0.86
CA HIS A 46 8.82 7.86 -0.25
C HIS A 46 7.35 7.47 -0.43
N ILE A 47 6.65 7.28 0.69
CA ILE A 47 5.20 7.10 0.77
C ILE A 47 4.60 8.40 1.31
N ASP A 48 3.47 8.83 0.73
CA ASP A 48 2.81 10.10 1.07
C ASP A 48 1.95 10.01 2.35
#